data_AF-A0A7C3C5A7-F1
#
_entry.id   AF-A0A7C3C5A7-F1
#
_cell.length_a   1.000
_cell.length_b   1.000
_cell.length_c   1.000
_cell.angle_alpha   90.00
_cell.angle_beta   90.00
_cell.angle_gamma   90.00
#
_symmetry.space_group_name_H-M   'P 1'
#
loop_
_entity.id
_entity.type
_entity.pdbx_description
1 polymer ?
#
loop_
_entity_poly.entity_id
_entity_poly.type
_entity_poly.pdbx_seq_one_letter_code
_entity_poly.pdbx_strand_id
1 'polypeptide(L)'
;MYNFHRFSRFFEPPEPFSILELVNTGTLDLHLAAILWLMMEQRSSIIVGAGPNFAGKTTMLNALLDLLPPNMKRVYLYGDYHDFSFVKTAVPSETYLVAEEFNVYMNYVWGQTAITAFTLLKEGYSMGGTMHARTPQEVVYLFHKYLGLSLPLISHIDAVININVIWDKDYRSEPLRRVESVGLLLPGDEETISLGVVALREEGEENLKITNSVQLRRLFSEKYNVDIPDMEKEITVREKYLEQLMIDMRISHREVKESVHEFYNGRNS
;
A
#
# COMPACT_ATOMS: atom_id res chain seq x y z
N MET A 1 -41.32 25.83 -18.70
CA MET A 1 -40.69 24.49 -18.81
C MET A 1 -39.25 24.72 -19.20
N TYR A 2 -38.37 24.90 -18.20
CA TYR A 2 -36.95 25.21 -18.41
C TYR A 2 -36.18 23.90 -18.63
N ASN A 3 -35.48 23.80 -19.76
CA ASN A 3 -34.71 22.65 -20.20
C ASN A 3 -33.50 22.39 -19.29
N PHE A 4 -33.56 21.34 -18.48
CA PHE A 4 -32.49 20.81 -17.62
C PHE A 4 -31.51 19.89 -18.37
N HIS A 5 -31.08 20.25 -19.58
CA HIS A 5 -30.15 19.43 -20.38
C HIS A 5 -28.90 20.19 -20.84
N ARG A 6 -28.24 20.92 -19.92
CA ARG A 6 -27.01 21.65 -20.27
C ARG A 6 -25.89 21.68 -19.21
N PHE A 7 -25.84 20.67 -18.33
CA PHE A 7 -24.73 20.52 -17.35
C PHE A 7 -24.30 19.05 -17.14
N SER A 8 -24.00 18.32 -18.22
CA SER A 8 -23.38 16.98 -18.14
C SER A 8 -22.10 16.88 -18.98
N ARG A 9 -21.32 17.96 -18.98
CA ARG A 9 -19.87 17.91 -19.22
C ARG A 9 -19.22 18.46 -17.96
N PHE A 10 -18.04 17.97 -17.60
CA PHE A 10 -17.22 18.36 -16.43
C PHE A 10 -17.49 17.56 -15.14
N PHE A 11 -16.84 16.40 -15.01
CA PHE A 11 -15.76 16.11 -14.06
C PHE A 11 -15.47 14.61 -14.19
N GLU A 12 -14.62 14.23 -15.14
CA GLU A 12 -13.90 12.96 -14.96
C GLU A 12 -13.00 13.16 -13.74
N PRO A 13 -13.02 12.25 -12.75
CA PRO A 13 -12.09 12.34 -11.64
C PRO A 13 -10.67 12.33 -12.21
N PRO A 14 -9.75 13.14 -11.64
CA PRO A 14 -8.37 13.16 -12.10
C PRO A 14 -7.79 11.74 -12.05
N GLU A 15 -6.93 11.43 -13.01
CA GLU A 15 -6.20 10.17 -13.01
C GLU A 15 -5.46 10.02 -11.67
N PRO A 16 -5.56 8.86 -10.99
CA PRO A 16 -4.82 8.64 -9.75
C PRO A 16 -3.31 8.73 -10.02
N PHE A 17 -2.54 9.11 -9.01
CA PHE A 17 -1.09 9.20 -9.17
C PHE A 17 -0.47 7.81 -9.32
N SER A 18 0.52 7.71 -10.20
CA SER A 18 1.42 6.56 -10.28
C SER A 18 2.48 6.57 -9.15
N ILE A 19 3.21 5.47 -9.00
CA ILE A 19 4.38 5.45 -8.10
C ILE A 19 5.45 6.45 -8.54
N LEU A 20 5.60 6.71 -9.84
CA LEU A 20 6.58 7.66 -10.36
C LEU A 20 6.15 9.12 -10.17
N GLU A 21 4.84 9.41 -10.13
CA GLU A 21 4.36 10.73 -9.72
C GLU A 21 4.60 10.96 -8.22
N LEU A 22 4.47 9.92 -7.39
CA LEU A 22 4.87 9.99 -5.99
C LEU A 22 6.39 10.21 -5.83
N VAL A 23 7.21 9.60 -6.68
CA VAL A 23 8.65 9.88 -6.74
C VAL A 23 8.92 11.33 -7.18
N ASN A 24 8.26 11.79 -8.24
CA ASN A 24 8.45 13.13 -8.79
C ASN A 24 8.04 14.25 -7.80
N THR A 25 7.05 13.98 -6.95
CA THR A 25 6.65 14.90 -5.85
C THR A 25 7.56 14.80 -4.61
N GLY A 26 8.54 13.90 -4.63
CA GLY A 26 9.43 13.60 -3.52
C GLY A 26 8.74 12.87 -2.37
N THR A 27 7.55 12.28 -2.57
CA THR A 27 6.83 11.54 -1.53
C THR A 27 7.63 10.34 -1.04
N LEU A 28 8.33 9.68 -1.97
CA LEU A 28 9.29 8.59 -1.75
C LEU A 28 10.38 8.68 -2.83
N ASP A 29 11.48 7.96 -2.66
CA ASP A 29 12.54 7.88 -3.67
C ASP A 29 12.43 6.61 -4.53
N LEU A 30 13.17 6.57 -5.65
CA LEU A 30 13.16 5.43 -6.57
C LEU A 30 13.57 4.12 -5.89
N HIS A 31 14.51 4.18 -4.96
CA HIS A 31 14.98 3.01 -4.23
C HIS A 31 13.86 2.39 -3.38
N LEU A 32 13.12 3.21 -2.63
CA LEU A 32 11.94 2.75 -1.90
C LEU A 32 10.84 2.28 -2.84
N ALA A 33 10.62 2.94 -3.98
CA ALA A 33 9.63 2.50 -4.97
C ALA A 33 9.93 1.07 -5.46
N ALA A 34 11.20 0.75 -5.71
CA ALA A 34 11.64 -0.58 -6.12
C ALA A 34 11.44 -1.64 -5.02
N ILE A 35 11.68 -1.29 -3.75
CA ILE A 35 11.42 -2.18 -2.60
C ILE A 35 9.92 -2.41 -2.42
N LEU A 36 9.11 -1.36 -2.52
CA LEU A 36 7.65 -1.45 -2.46
C LEU A 36 7.10 -2.30 -3.60
N TRP A 37 7.68 -2.21 -4.80
CA TRP A 37 7.34 -3.10 -5.91
C TRP A 37 7.64 -4.57 -5.55
N LEU A 38 8.81 -4.89 -5.01
CA LEU A 38 9.12 -6.25 -4.55
C LEU A 38 8.11 -6.77 -3.51
N MET A 39 7.64 -5.91 -2.60
CA MET A 39 6.59 -6.25 -1.64
C MET A 39 5.27 -6.56 -2.37
N MET A 40 4.84 -5.67 -3.28
CA MET A 40 3.59 -5.88 -4.04
C MET A 40 3.64 -7.11 -4.95
N GLU A 41 4.81 -7.50 -5.45
CA GLU A 41 5.01 -8.77 -6.18
C GLU A 41 4.75 -9.99 -5.30
N GLN A 42 5.10 -9.92 -4.00
CA GLN A 42 4.72 -10.93 -3.01
C GLN A 42 3.25 -10.83 -2.58
N ARG A 43 2.48 -9.93 -3.20
CA ARG A 43 1.09 -9.62 -2.88
C ARG A 43 0.93 -9.17 -1.43
N SER A 44 1.88 -8.38 -0.92
CA SER A 44 1.86 -7.89 0.45
C SER A 44 0.52 -7.29 0.81
N SER A 45 -0.05 -7.71 1.94
CA SER A 45 -1.18 -7.05 2.56
C SER A 45 -0.72 -5.77 3.25
N ILE A 46 -1.18 -4.60 2.78
CA ILE A 46 -0.65 -3.30 3.19
C ILE A 46 -1.71 -2.41 3.84
N ILE A 47 -1.36 -1.77 4.95
CA ILE A 47 -2.10 -0.64 5.50
C ILE A 47 -1.31 0.64 5.30
N VAL A 48 -1.92 1.64 4.65
CA VAL A 48 -1.36 2.99 4.55
C VAL A 48 -1.96 3.88 5.64
N GLY A 49 -1.13 4.27 6.60
CA GLY A 49 -1.49 5.10 7.75
C GLY A 49 -1.10 6.57 7.57
N ALA A 50 -1.92 7.48 8.07
CA ALA A 50 -1.52 8.86 8.35
C ALA A 50 -2.40 9.46 9.45
N GLY A 51 -1.88 10.45 10.17
CA GLY A 51 -2.68 11.19 11.16
C GLY A 51 -3.83 11.98 10.53
N PRO A 52 -3.55 12.98 9.68
CA PRO A 52 -4.59 13.86 9.13
C PRO A 52 -5.36 13.25 7.95
N ASN A 53 -6.56 13.78 7.72
CA ASN A 53 -7.27 13.62 6.44
C ASN A 53 -6.46 14.25 5.30
N PHE A 54 -6.67 13.78 4.06
CA PHE A 54 -6.02 14.30 2.85
C PHE A 54 -4.48 14.23 2.84
N ALA A 55 -3.91 13.36 3.68
CA ALA A 55 -2.47 13.09 3.73
C ALA A 55 -1.92 12.34 2.50
N GLY A 56 -2.80 11.84 1.60
CA GLY A 56 -2.39 11.06 0.43
C GLY A 56 -2.41 9.53 0.64
N LYS A 57 -3.09 9.03 1.69
CA LYS A 57 -3.17 7.58 1.97
C LYS A 57 -3.73 6.79 0.79
N THR A 58 -4.90 7.20 0.28
CA THR A 58 -5.56 6.55 -0.86
C THR A 58 -4.75 6.70 -2.15
N THR A 59 -4.07 7.84 -2.32
CA THR A 59 -3.16 8.08 -3.44
C THR A 59 -2.00 7.08 -3.44
N MET A 60 -1.33 6.90 -2.29
CA MET A 60 -0.28 5.89 -2.12
C MET A 60 -0.81 4.48 -2.33
N LEU A 61 -1.96 4.13 -1.74
CA LEU A 61 -2.54 2.81 -1.91
C LEU A 61 -2.80 2.50 -3.39
N ASN A 62 -3.42 3.43 -4.14
CA ASN A 62 -3.69 3.23 -5.56
C ASN A 62 -2.40 3.06 -6.38
N ALA A 63 -1.38 3.87 -6.13
CA ALA A 63 -0.08 3.74 -6.79
C ALA A 63 0.57 2.37 -6.54
N LEU A 64 0.44 1.82 -5.33
CA LEU A 64 0.93 0.49 -4.98
C LEU A 64 0.14 -0.63 -5.66
N LEU A 65 -1.18 -0.47 -5.81
CA LEU A 65 -2.03 -1.48 -6.45
C LEU A 65 -1.60 -1.73 -7.90
N ASP A 66 -1.02 -0.74 -8.59
CA ASP A 66 -0.52 -0.92 -9.97
C ASP A 66 0.80 -1.68 -10.06
N LEU A 67 1.46 -1.92 -8.93
CA LEU A 67 2.66 -2.76 -8.84
C LEU A 67 2.33 -4.24 -8.63
N LEU A 68 1.05 -4.57 -8.39
CA LEU A 68 0.58 -5.96 -8.23
C LEU A 68 0.85 -6.78 -9.50
N PRO A 69 1.04 -8.11 -9.38
CA PRO A 69 1.07 -9.01 -10.52
C PRO A 69 -0.19 -8.87 -11.40
N PRO A 70 -0.07 -9.00 -12.73
CA PRO A 70 -1.12 -8.63 -13.68
C PRO A 70 -2.38 -9.52 -13.60
N ASN A 71 -2.29 -10.72 -13.03
CA ASN A 71 -3.43 -11.63 -12.82
C ASN A 71 -4.23 -11.32 -11.55
N MET A 72 -3.84 -10.33 -10.74
CA MET A 72 -4.53 -10.00 -9.50
C MET A 72 -5.86 -9.29 -9.76
N LYS A 73 -6.96 -9.93 -9.35
CA LYS A 73 -8.30 -9.34 -9.34
C LYS A 73 -8.50 -8.50 -8.09
N ARG A 74 -8.73 -7.20 -8.28
CA ARG A 74 -9.07 -6.27 -7.18
C ARG A 74 -10.55 -6.38 -6.83
N VAL A 75 -10.88 -6.51 -5.54
CA VAL A 75 -12.26 -6.51 -5.02
C VAL A 75 -12.38 -5.44 -3.95
N TYR A 76 -13.22 -4.44 -4.20
CA TYR A 76 -13.39 -3.31 -3.29
C TYR A 76 -14.46 -3.61 -2.23
N LEU A 77 -14.11 -3.38 -0.97
CA LEU A 77 -14.94 -3.58 0.20
C LEU A 77 -15.54 -2.24 0.65
N TYR A 78 -16.80 -2.26 1.10
CA TYR A 78 -17.52 -1.05 1.51
C TYR A 78 -18.50 -1.34 2.64
N GLY A 79 -18.61 -0.39 3.58
CA GLY A 79 -19.54 -0.44 4.71
C GLY A 79 -19.34 -1.60 5.68
N ASP A 80 -20.21 -1.68 6.68
CA ASP A 80 -20.15 -2.69 7.74
C ASP A 80 -20.70 -4.08 7.35
N TYR A 81 -21.45 -4.15 6.23
CA TYR A 81 -22.12 -5.37 5.75
C TYR A 81 -21.91 -5.58 4.25
N HIS A 82 -20.64 -5.70 3.83
CA HIS A 82 -20.31 -6.02 2.45
C HIS A 82 -20.81 -7.42 2.07
N ASP A 83 -21.30 -7.59 0.84
CA ASP A 83 -21.65 -8.92 0.30
C ASP A 83 -20.38 -9.65 -0.16
N PHE A 84 -20.04 -10.74 0.53
CA PHE A 84 -18.89 -11.59 0.20
C PHE A 84 -19.22 -12.71 -0.80
N SER A 85 -20.30 -12.59 -1.58
CA SER A 85 -20.69 -13.60 -2.57
C SER A 85 -19.59 -13.94 -3.59
N PHE A 86 -18.66 -13.03 -3.87
CA PHE A 86 -17.51 -13.26 -4.75
C PHE A 86 -16.63 -14.43 -4.29
N VAL A 87 -16.57 -14.71 -2.98
CA VAL A 87 -15.75 -15.79 -2.38
C VAL A 87 -16.11 -17.16 -2.95
N LYS A 88 -17.36 -17.36 -3.42
CA LYS A 88 -17.81 -18.63 -4.03
C LYS A 88 -17.08 -18.97 -5.33
N THR A 89 -16.52 -17.97 -6.01
CA THR A 89 -15.91 -18.10 -7.34
C THR A 89 -14.49 -17.56 -7.42
N ALA A 90 -14.05 -16.84 -6.39
CA ALA A 90 -12.74 -16.22 -6.36
C ALA A 90 -11.65 -17.26 -6.10
N VAL A 91 -10.49 -17.04 -6.72
CA VAL A 91 -9.27 -17.77 -6.40
C VAL A 91 -8.52 -16.93 -5.36
N PRO A 92 -8.35 -17.39 -4.10
CA PRO A 92 -7.74 -16.60 -3.04
C PRO A 92 -6.39 -16.01 -3.44
N SER A 93 -5.53 -16.82 -4.04
CA SER A 93 -4.18 -16.41 -4.42
C SER A 93 -4.11 -15.36 -5.52
N GLU A 94 -5.21 -15.15 -6.26
CA GLU A 94 -5.33 -14.18 -7.36
C GLU A 94 -6.29 -13.05 -7.01
N THR A 95 -6.71 -12.92 -5.75
CA THR A 95 -7.68 -11.92 -5.32
C THR A 95 -7.09 -10.98 -4.28
N TYR A 96 -7.13 -9.68 -4.57
CA TYR A 96 -6.66 -8.62 -3.69
C TYR A 96 -7.84 -7.77 -3.22
N LEU A 97 -8.12 -7.80 -1.92
CA LEU A 97 -9.18 -7.01 -1.31
C LEU A 97 -8.72 -5.56 -1.14
N VAL A 98 -9.59 -4.59 -1.39
CA VAL A 98 -9.27 -3.16 -1.26
C VAL A 98 -10.28 -2.51 -0.33
N ALA A 99 -9.81 -2.04 0.82
CA ALA A 99 -10.58 -1.24 1.77
C ALA A 99 -10.10 0.21 1.67
N GLU A 100 -10.83 1.07 0.95
CA GLU A 100 -10.40 2.46 0.74
C GLU A 100 -10.11 3.20 2.04
N GLU A 101 -10.87 2.89 3.10
CA GLU A 101 -10.59 3.35 4.46
C GLU A 101 -11.18 2.37 5.49
N PHE A 102 -10.35 1.99 6.47
CA PHE A 102 -10.79 1.32 7.69
C PHE A 102 -11.20 2.36 8.73
N ASN A 103 -12.51 2.51 8.95
CA ASN A 103 -13.07 3.51 9.86
C ASN A 103 -14.50 3.10 10.27
N VAL A 104 -14.89 3.45 11.50
CA VAL A 104 -16.17 3.05 12.14
C VAL A 104 -17.41 3.72 11.55
N TYR A 105 -17.26 4.65 10.61
CA TYR A 105 -18.41 5.33 10.00
C TYR A 105 -19.08 4.45 8.94
N MET A 106 -20.41 4.57 8.83
CA MET A 106 -21.33 3.68 8.11
C MET A 106 -20.97 3.30 6.65
N ASN A 107 -20.17 4.11 5.96
CA ASN A 107 -19.76 3.86 4.56
C ASN A 107 -18.36 3.25 4.42
N TYR A 108 -17.57 3.25 5.50
CA TYR A 108 -16.22 2.73 5.52
C TYR A 108 -16.18 1.30 6.05
N VAL A 109 -15.03 0.65 5.90
CA VAL A 109 -14.87 -0.75 6.25
C VAL A 109 -14.54 -0.87 7.74
N TRP A 110 -15.49 -1.38 8.51
CA TRP A 110 -15.26 -1.78 9.90
C TRP A 110 -16.11 -3.01 10.26
N GLY A 111 -16.19 -3.32 11.55
CA GLY A 111 -17.08 -4.35 12.09
C GLY A 111 -16.95 -5.69 11.38
N GLN A 112 -18.09 -6.26 10.96
CA GLN A 112 -18.14 -7.59 10.37
C GLN A 112 -17.42 -7.66 9.01
N THR A 113 -17.51 -6.63 8.17
CA THR A 113 -16.75 -6.56 6.90
C THR A 113 -15.26 -6.67 7.17
N ALA A 114 -14.72 -5.89 8.11
CA ALA A 114 -13.30 -5.93 8.45
C ALA A 114 -12.90 -7.30 9.03
N ILE A 115 -13.63 -7.82 10.01
CA ILE A 115 -13.38 -9.16 10.59
C ILE A 115 -13.35 -10.25 9.51
N THR A 116 -14.29 -10.19 8.56
CA THR A 116 -14.37 -11.15 7.45
C THR A 116 -13.20 -10.99 6.49
N ALA A 117 -12.82 -9.77 6.13
CA ALA A 117 -11.65 -9.50 5.28
C ALA A 117 -10.36 -10.07 5.89
N PHE A 118 -10.12 -9.86 7.18
CA PHE A 118 -8.99 -10.45 7.88
C PHE A 118 -9.04 -11.97 7.91
N THR A 119 -10.22 -12.56 8.09
CA THR A 119 -10.38 -14.03 8.04
C THR A 119 -10.01 -14.57 6.65
N LEU A 120 -10.36 -13.87 5.58
CA LEU A 120 -9.98 -14.25 4.22
C LEU A 120 -8.46 -14.21 3.99
N LEU A 121 -7.71 -13.37 4.72
CA LEU A 121 -6.24 -13.39 4.61
C LEU A 121 -5.64 -14.75 5.03
N LYS A 122 -6.23 -15.40 6.04
CA LYS A 122 -5.84 -16.77 6.44
C LYS A 122 -6.08 -17.80 5.33
N GLU A 123 -7.07 -17.54 4.48
CA GLU A 123 -7.45 -18.40 3.36
C GLU A 123 -6.63 -18.11 2.09
N GLY A 124 -5.62 -17.24 2.16
CA GLY A 124 -4.68 -16.96 1.06
C GLY A 124 -5.02 -15.75 0.19
N TYR A 125 -6.03 -14.97 0.57
CA TYR A 125 -6.28 -13.64 0.00
C TYR A 125 -5.23 -12.64 0.50
N SER A 126 -5.03 -11.56 -0.25
CA SER A 126 -4.26 -10.38 0.20
C SER A 126 -5.16 -9.17 0.29
N MET A 127 -4.78 -8.14 1.05
CA MET A 127 -5.55 -6.90 1.13
C MET A 127 -4.73 -5.62 1.22
N GLY A 128 -5.27 -4.53 0.68
CA GLY A 128 -4.75 -3.19 0.87
C GLY A 128 -5.82 -2.30 1.50
N GLY A 129 -5.42 -1.41 2.40
CA GLY A 129 -6.34 -0.39 2.86
C GLY A 129 -5.68 0.81 3.50
N THR A 130 -6.49 1.81 3.84
CA THR A 130 -5.98 3.01 4.53
C THR A 130 -6.55 3.13 5.93
N MET A 131 -5.83 3.81 6.82
CA MET A 131 -6.26 4.02 8.20
C MET A 131 -5.77 5.36 8.76
N HIS A 132 -6.54 5.93 9.68
CA HIS A 132 -6.10 7.04 10.51
C HIS A 132 -5.19 6.56 11.66
N ALA A 133 -3.92 6.34 11.33
CA ALA A 133 -2.90 5.89 12.26
C ALA A 133 -1.54 6.49 11.89
N ARG A 134 -0.81 7.00 12.87
CA ARG A 134 0.50 7.66 12.70
C ARG A 134 1.67 6.68 12.76
N THR A 135 1.47 5.51 13.34
CA THR A 135 2.50 4.49 13.51
C THR A 135 1.97 3.09 13.22
N PRO A 136 2.84 2.10 12.94
CA PRO A 136 2.43 0.70 12.83
C PRO A 136 1.78 0.17 14.11
N GLN A 137 2.26 0.61 15.27
CA GLN A 137 1.72 0.24 16.56
C GLN A 137 0.29 0.76 16.76
N GLU A 138 -0.02 1.98 16.29
CA GLU A 138 -1.39 2.49 16.32
C GLU A 138 -2.33 1.66 15.43
N VAL A 139 -1.88 1.22 14.25
CA VAL A 139 -2.68 0.31 13.38
C VAL A 139 -3.00 -0.98 14.12
N VAL A 140 -1.99 -1.63 14.69
CA VAL A 140 -2.18 -2.87 15.48
C VAL A 140 -3.10 -2.62 16.67
N TYR A 141 -2.91 -1.52 17.39
CA TYR A 141 -3.73 -1.16 18.55
C TYR A 141 -5.20 -0.94 18.18
N LEU A 142 -5.49 -0.23 17.08
CA LEU A 142 -6.86 0.02 16.61
C LEU A 142 -7.57 -1.29 16.23
N PHE A 143 -6.91 -2.15 15.45
CA PHE A 143 -7.47 -3.45 15.09
C PHE A 143 -7.62 -4.40 16.29
N HIS A 144 -6.65 -4.41 17.20
CA HIS A 144 -6.67 -5.33 18.33
C HIS A 144 -7.66 -4.88 19.42
N LYS A 145 -7.57 -3.63 19.87
CA LYS A 145 -8.33 -3.13 21.02
C LYS A 145 -9.72 -2.61 20.67
N TYR A 146 -9.92 -2.03 19.48
CA TYR A 146 -11.22 -1.47 19.10
C TYR A 146 -12.03 -2.39 18.20
N LEU A 147 -11.40 -3.05 17.21
CA LEU A 147 -12.11 -4.04 16.38
C LEU A 147 -12.18 -5.42 17.06
N GLY A 148 -11.25 -5.74 17.96
CA GLY A 148 -11.24 -7.00 18.70
C GLY A 148 -10.55 -8.16 17.96
N LEU A 149 -9.69 -7.88 16.97
CA LEU A 149 -8.94 -8.92 16.27
C LEU A 149 -7.81 -9.47 17.14
N SER A 150 -7.57 -10.78 17.09
CA SER A 150 -6.40 -11.41 17.72
C SER A 150 -5.11 -10.98 17.01
N LEU A 151 -3.99 -10.89 17.74
CA LEU A 151 -2.69 -10.55 17.14
C LEU A 151 -2.24 -11.51 16.02
N PRO A 152 -2.45 -12.85 16.12
CA PRO A 152 -2.17 -13.77 15.01
C PRO A 152 -3.00 -13.51 13.74
N LEU A 153 -4.17 -12.90 13.87
CA LEU A 153 -4.98 -12.52 12.71
C LEU A 153 -4.46 -11.20 12.12
N ILE A 154 -4.06 -10.25 12.96
CA ILE A 154 -3.48 -8.97 12.53
C ILE A 154 -2.13 -9.19 11.83
N SER A 155 -1.33 -10.17 12.24
CA SER A 155 -0.03 -10.48 11.60
C SER A 155 -0.13 -11.02 10.17
N HIS A 156 -1.35 -11.24 9.64
CA HIS A 156 -1.59 -11.47 8.21
C HIS A 156 -1.55 -10.17 7.39
N ILE A 157 -1.59 -9.00 8.02
CA ILE A 157 -1.08 -7.77 7.41
C ILE A 157 0.43 -7.92 7.30
N ASP A 158 0.97 -7.59 6.13
CA ASP A 158 2.40 -7.69 5.88
C ASP A 158 3.14 -6.42 6.23
N ALA A 159 2.63 -5.27 5.79
CA ALA A 159 3.29 -4.00 5.99
C ALA A 159 2.35 -2.87 6.41
N VAL A 160 2.90 -1.94 7.18
CA VAL A 160 2.31 -0.63 7.42
C VAL A 160 3.24 0.43 6.84
N ILE A 161 2.67 1.31 6.01
CA ILE A 161 3.34 2.47 5.43
C ILE A 161 2.73 3.72 6.04
N ASN A 162 3.53 4.52 6.74
CA ASN A 162 3.06 5.76 7.33
C ASN A 162 3.49 6.96 6.48
N ILE A 163 2.53 7.85 6.18
CA ILE A 163 2.75 9.11 5.47
C ILE A 163 2.63 10.26 6.45
N ASN A 164 3.59 11.17 6.40
CA ASN A 164 3.60 12.41 7.14
C ASN A 164 3.33 13.60 6.20
N VAL A 165 2.64 14.62 6.75
CA VAL A 165 2.28 15.84 6.03
C VAL A 165 3.05 16.99 6.67
N ILE A 166 4.01 17.53 5.93
CA ILE A 166 4.88 18.61 6.36
C ILE A 166 4.34 19.91 5.78
N TRP A 167 3.95 20.81 6.67
CA TRP A 167 3.49 22.15 6.33
C TRP A 167 4.67 23.12 6.39
N ASP A 168 4.75 24.01 5.41
CA ASP A 168 5.63 25.17 5.52
C ASP A 168 5.13 26.11 6.65
N LYS A 169 6.06 26.83 7.28
CA LYS A 169 5.82 27.66 8.47
C LYS A 169 4.70 28.68 8.28
N ASP A 170 4.54 29.17 7.05
CA ASP A 170 3.55 30.19 6.71
C ASP A 170 2.24 29.62 6.12
N TYR A 171 2.13 28.30 5.93
CA TYR A 171 0.97 27.63 5.29
C TYR A 171 0.58 28.21 3.92
N ARG A 172 1.55 28.80 3.20
CA ARG A 172 1.33 29.44 1.88
C ARG A 172 1.57 28.50 0.71
N SER A 173 2.41 27.48 0.90
CA SER A 173 2.74 26.48 -0.09
C SER A 173 1.89 25.22 0.12
N GLU A 174 1.74 24.42 -0.94
CA GLU A 174 1.11 23.11 -0.80
C GLU A 174 1.92 22.23 0.15
N PRO A 175 1.26 21.48 1.04
CA PRO A 175 1.95 20.65 2.01
C PRO A 175 2.74 19.54 1.31
N LEU A 176 3.97 19.34 1.76
CA LEU A 176 4.79 18.22 1.34
C LEU A 176 4.28 16.95 1.99
N ARG A 177 4.06 15.91 1.20
CA ARG A 177 3.76 14.56 1.68
C ARG A 177 5.02 13.75 1.57
N ARG A 178 5.38 13.02 2.62
CA ARG A 178 6.57 12.18 2.67
C ARG A 178 6.23 10.85 3.33
N VAL A 179 6.79 9.77 2.83
CA VAL A 179 6.86 8.52 3.57
C VAL A 179 7.73 8.77 4.81
N GLU A 180 7.16 8.48 5.96
CA GLU A 180 7.81 8.57 7.27
C GLU A 180 8.42 7.23 7.64
N SER A 181 7.69 6.13 7.41
CA SER A 181 8.17 4.80 7.71
C SER A 181 7.49 3.73 6.87
N VAL A 182 8.21 2.63 6.70
CA VAL A 182 7.69 1.35 6.19
C VAL A 182 8.13 0.27 7.16
N GLY A 183 7.17 -0.41 7.76
CA GLY A 183 7.41 -1.47 8.74
C GLY A 183 6.69 -2.76 8.35
N LEU A 184 7.37 -3.89 8.51
CA LEU A 184 6.82 -5.22 8.35
C LEU A 184 6.32 -5.75 9.69
N LEU A 185 5.08 -6.24 9.72
CA LEU A 185 4.53 -6.91 10.89
C LEU A 185 4.97 -8.37 10.85
N LEU A 186 5.93 -8.72 11.71
CA LEU A 186 6.45 -10.06 11.83
C LEU A 186 5.64 -10.83 12.89
N PRO A 187 5.14 -12.02 12.56
CA PRO A 187 4.37 -12.83 13.51
C PRO A 187 5.27 -13.21 14.68
N GLY A 188 4.81 -12.93 15.90
CA GLY A 188 5.42 -13.44 17.14
C GLY A 188 4.65 -14.66 17.66
N ASP A 189 4.54 -14.75 18.98
CA ASP A 189 3.64 -15.67 19.66
C ASP A 189 2.19 -15.14 19.69
N GLU A 190 1.28 -15.80 20.43
CA GLU A 190 -0.13 -15.38 20.52
C GLU A 190 -0.33 -13.96 21.10
N GLU A 191 0.68 -13.42 21.79
CA GLU A 191 0.61 -12.14 22.50
C GLU A 191 1.51 -11.06 21.90
N THR A 192 2.30 -11.37 20.87
CA THR A 192 3.30 -10.46 20.33
C THR A 192 3.28 -10.33 18.80
N ILE A 193 3.53 -9.11 18.33
CA ILE A 193 3.87 -8.81 16.94
C ILE A 193 5.16 -7.99 16.99
N SER A 194 6.16 -8.43 16.23
CA SER A 194 7.41 -7.68 16.07
C SER A 194 7.33 -6.77 14.85
N LEU A 195 8.09 -5.66 14.88
CA LEU A 195 8.15 -4.72 13.77
C LEU A 195 9.54 -4.79 13.12
N GLY A 196 9.61 -5.28 11.89
CA GLY A 196 10.80 -5.16 11.05
C GLY A 196 10.81 -3.81 10.35
N VAL A 197 11.84 -3.00 10.56
CA VAL A 197 11.96 -1.69 9.89
C VAL A 197 12.52 -1.90 8.48
N VAL A 198 11.77 -1.49 7.46
CA VAL A 198 12.22 -1.45 6.05
C VAL A 198 12.77 -0.07 5.74
N ALA A 199 12.06 0.98 6.16
CA ALA A 199 12.47 2.35 5.99
C ALA A 199 11.97 3.22 7.14
N LEU A 200 12.75 4.22 7.54
CA LEU A 200 12.41 5.17 8.58
C LEU A 200 13.05 6.53 8.31
N ARG A 201 12.25 7.58 8.46
CA ARG A 201 12.70 8.96 8.53
C ARG A 201 12.83 9.32 10.00
N GLU A 202 14.04 9.66 10.42
CA GLU A 202 14.24 10.14 11.78
C GLU A 202 13.82 11.61 11.88
N GLU A 203 13.42 12.02 13.07
CA GLU A 203 12.98 13.39 13.32
C GLU A 203 14.10 14.38 12.97
N GLY A 204 13.79 15.34 12.10
CA GLY A 204 14.73 16.35 11.62
C GLY A 204 15.60 15.93 10.42
N GLU A 205 15.55 14.66 9.99
CA GLU A 205 16.28 14.20 8.81
C GLU A 205 15.47 14.39 7.52
N GLU A 206 16.11 14.97 6.51
CA GLU A 206 15.50 15.19 5.19
C GLU A 206 15.42 13.91 4.36
N ASN A 207 16.29 12.92 4.64
CA ASN A 207 16.38 11.68 3.88
C ASN A 207 15.77 10.50 4.63
N LEU A 208 15.15 9.59 3.87
CA LEU A 208 14.63 8.34 4.39
C LEU A 208 15.81 7.36 4.56
N LYS A 209 15.97 6.77 5.75
CA LYS A 209 16.95 5.69 5.96
C LYS A 209 16.30 4.37 5.60
N ILE A 210 16.93 3.63 4.68
CA ILE A 210 16.45 2.33 4.21
C ILE A 210 17.38 1.23 4.74
N THR A 211 16.77 0.15 5.21
CA THR A 211 17.46 -1.04 5.70
C THR A 211 18.30 -1.69 4.58
N ASN A 212 19.52 -2.13 4.87
CA ASN A 212 20.40 -2.72 3.85
C ASN A 212 19.86 -4.04 3.28
N SER A 213 20.30 -4.42 2.08
CA SER A 213 19.80 -5.60 1.35
C SER A 213 19.96 -6.93 2.09
N VAL A 214 20.98 -7.10 2.93
CA VAL A 214 21.14 -8.32 3.74
C VAL A 214 20.04 -8.43 4.79
N GLN A 215 19.75 -7.32 5.47
CA GLN A 215 18.66 -7.27 6.45
C GLN A 215 17.29 -7.31 5.78
N LEU A 216 17.08 -6.62 4.65
CA LEU A 216 15.85 -6.73 3.86
C LEU A 216 15.59 -8.16 3.42
N ARG A 217 16.60 -8.87 2.92
CA ARG A 217 16.47 -10.29 2.56
C ARG A 217 16.00 -11.15 3.73
N ARG A 218 16.53 -10.93 4.93
CA ARG A 218 16.07 -11.63 6.15
C ARG A 218 14.62 -11.30 6.47
N LEU A 219 14.25 -10.02 6.45
CA LEU A 219 12.88 -9.58 6.69
C LEU A 219 11.90 -10.17 5.69
N PHE A 220 12.25 -10.21 4.40
CA PHE A 220 11.43 -10.82 3.36
C PHE A 220 11.30 -12.34 3.53
N SER A 221 12.41 -13.02 3.85
CA SER A 221 12.39 -14.46 4.12
C SER A 221 11.53 -14.80 5.33
N GLU A 222 11.59 -14.01 6.40
CA GLU A 222 10.80 -14.23 7.60
C GLU A 222 9.32 -13.91 7.35
N LYS A 223 9.03 -12.84 6.60
CA LYS A 223 7.67 -12.37 6.40
C LYS A 223 6.91 -13.15 5.32
N TYR A 224 7.52 -13.34 4.16
CA TYR A 224 6.88 -13.92 2.97
C TYR A 224 7.24 -15.39 2.76
N ASN A 225 8.14 -15.94 3.56
CA ASN A 225 8.71 -17.28 3.35
C ASN A 225 9.37 -17.43 1.96
N VAL A 226 9.99 -16.35 1.48
CA VAL A 226 10.71 -16.31 0.19
C VAL A 226 12.15 -15.85 0.42
N ASP A 227 13.09 -16.64 -0.06
CA ASP A 227 14.49 -16.23 -0.12
C ASP A 227 14.78 -15.56 -1.46
N ILE A 228 15.28 -14.32 -1.43
CA ILE A 228 15.74 -13.59 -2.62
C ILE A 228 17.27 -13.53 -2.53
N PRO A 229 18.01 -14.46 -3.16
CA PRO A 229 19.45 -14.60 -2.96
C PRO A 229 20.25 -13.33 -3.21
N ASP A 230 19.84 -12.58 -4.24
CA ASP A 230 20.46 -11.33 -4.66
C ASP A 230 19.44 -10.19 -4.58
N MET A 231 19.03 -9.87 -3.35
CA MET A 231 18.07 -8.79 -3.05
C MET A 231 18.52 -7.44 -3.64
N GLU A 232 19.82 -7.14 -3.55
CA GLU A 232 20.38 -5.89 -4.08
C GLU A 232 20.18 -5.80 -5.60
N LYS A 233 20.46 -6.88 -6.33
CA LYS A 233 20.25 -6.93 -7.78
C LYS A 233 18.78 -6.79 -8.13
N GLU A 234 17.87 -7.45 -7.40
CA GLU A 234 16.44 -7.36 -7.65
C GLU A 234 15.88 -5.94 -7.43
N ILE A 235 16.36 -5.25 -6.39
CA ILE A 235 16.05 -3.83 -6.16
C ILE A 235 16.61 -2.98 -7.30
N THR A 236 17.90 -3.14 -7.62
CA THR A 236 18.60 -2.38 -8.67
C THR A 236 17.92 -2.51 -10.04
N VAL A 237 17.47 -3.71 -10.41
CA VAL A 237 16.80 -3.96 -11.70
C VAL A 237 15.50 -3.17 -11.80
N ARG A 238 14.68 -3.15 -10.73
CA ARG A 238 13.43 -2.38 -10.70
C ARG A 238 13.68 -0.89 -10.62
N GLU A 239 14.66 -0.47 -9.82
CA GLU A 239 15.04 0.93 -9.69
C GLU A 239 15.45 1.53 -11.04
N LYS A 240 16.33 0.84 -11.79
CA LYS A 240 16.73 1.26 -13.14
C LYS A 240 15.58 1.25 -14.14
N TYR A 241 14.66 0.29 -14.01
CA TYR A 241 13.48 0.25 -14.88
C TYR A 241 12.57 1.46 -14.64
N LEU A 242 12.31 1.79 -13.37
CA LEU A 242 11.54 2.97 -12.97
C LEU A 242 12.25 4.27 -13.36
N GLU A 243 13.57 4.35 -13.18
CA GLU A 243 14.39 5.49 -13.60
C GLU A 243 14.30 5.73 -15.11
N GLN A 244 14.37 4.65 -15.91
CA GLN A 244 14.25 4.76 -17.37
C GLN A 244 12.87 5.30 -17.77
N LEU A 245 11.79 4.85 -17.14
CA LEU A 245 10.44 5.39 -17.40
C LEU A 245 10.36 6.89 -17.06
N MET A 246 11.03 7.35 -16.01
CA MET A 246 11.11 8.78 -15.70
C MET A 246 11.87 9.57 -16.76
N ILE A 247 13.02 9.05 -17.23
CA ILE A 247 13.81 9.66 -18.32
C ILE A 247 12.97 9.79 -19.60
N ASP A 248 12.17 8.76 -19.90
CA ASP A 248 11.28 8.71 -21.05
C ASP A 248 9.99 9.53 -20.85
N MET A 249 9.83 10.19 -19.69
CA MET A 249 8.64 10.94 -19.27
C MET A 249 7.34 10.11 -19.23
N ARG A 250 7.47 8.78 -19.11
CA ARG A 250 6.36 7.82 -18.98
C ARG A 250 5.96 7.64 -17.52
N ILE A 251 5.47 8.72 -16.91
CA ILE A 251 5.19 8.76 -15.46
C ILE A 251 3.71 8.68 -15.11
N SER A 252 2.78 8.74 -16.08
CA SER A 252 1.35 8.67 -15.77
C SER A 252 0.95 7.30 -15.22
N HIS A 253 -0.16 7.24 -14.49
CA HIS A 253 -0.68 5.99 -13.93
C HIS A 253 -0.89 4.91 -14.99
N ARG A 254 -1.50 5.23 -16.14
CA ARG A 254 -1.67 4.26 -17.24
C ARG A 254 -0.33 3.73 -17.75
N GLU A 255 0.62 4.61 -18.05
CA GLU A 255 1.91 4.23 -18.63
C GLU A 255 2.75 3.38 -17.68
N VAL A 256 2.77 3.74 -16.39
CA VAL A 256 3.49 2.98 -15.36
C VAL A 256 2.87 1.61 -15.19
N LYS A 257 1.54 1.51 -15.10
CA LYS A 257 0.84 0.23 -14.96
C LYS A 257 1.10 -0.69 -16.15
N GLU A 258 1.02 -0.18 -17.38
CA GLU A 258 1.34 -0.94 -18.60
C GLU A 258 2.80 -1.43 -18.58
N SER A 259 3.74 -0.56 -18.19
CA SER A 259 5.16 -0.90 -18.11
C SER A 259 5.45 -1.97 -17.04
N VAL A 260 4.81 -1.89 -15.88
CA VAL A 260 4.91 -2.93 -14.83
C VAL A 260 4.41 -4.28 -15.36
N HIS A 261 3.31 -4.30 -16.10
CA HIS A 261 2.81 -5.54 -16.73
C HIS A 261 3.81 -6.10 -17.76
N GLU A 262 4.42 -5.25 -18.59
CA GLU A 262 5.47 -5.64 -19.54
C GLU A 262 6.69 -6.25 -18.82
N PHE A 263 7.11 -5.64 -17.71
CA PHE A 263 8.21 -6.15 -16.88
C PHE A 263 7.92 -7.56 -16.36
N TYR A 264 6.72 -7.82 -15.84
CA TYR A 264 6.33 -9.16 -15.39
C TYR A 264 6.33 -10.18 -16.53
N ASN A 265 5.77 -9.82 -17.69
CA ASN A 265 5.73 -10.71 -18.85
C ASN A 265 7.12 -11.07 -19.37
N GLY A 266 8.04 -10.11 -19.37
CA GLY A 266 9.43 -10.31 -19.78
C GLY A 266 10.26 -11.20 -18.84
N ARG A 267 9.79 -11.44 -17.60
CA ARG A 267 10.44 -12.36 -16.65
C ARG A 267 9.88 -13.78 -16.68
N ASN A 268 8.65 -13.94 -17.16
CA ASN A 268 7.97 -15.24 -17.29
C ASN A 268 8.21 -15.92 -18.65
N SER A 269 8.96 -15.27 -19.55
CA SER A 269 9.37 -15.76 -20.88
C SER A 269 10.81 -16.23 -20.89
#